data_AF-A0A7Y2SK85-F1
#
_entry.id   AF-A0A7Y2SK85-F1
#
_cell.length_a   1.000
_cell.length_b   1.000
_cell.length_c   1.000
_cell.angle_alpha   90.00
_cell.angle_beta   90.00
_cell.angle_gamma   90.00
#
_symmetry.space_group_name_H-M   'P 1'
#
loop_
_entity.id
_entity.type
_entity.pdbx_description
1 polymer ?
#
loop_
_entity_poly.entity_id
_entity_poly.type
_entity_poly.pdbx_seq_one_letter_code
_entity_poly.pdbx_strand_id
1 'polypeptide(L)'
;MVKSRPRLCYLLGVCAWQRGVADEASDWLQRAAAGFVALGDIVGQGEALIDLGIPLIWRGELTKGLEITRQALELPLLPCSRPSSRATCPRPSRCR
;
A
#
# COMPACT_ATOMS: atom_id res chain seq x y z
N MET A 1 -24.36 2.51 -3.33
CA MET A 1 -23.19 1.89 -4.00
C MET A 1 -22.11 2.96 -4.17
N VAL A 2 -21.35 3.23 -3.10
CA VAL A 2 -20.25 4.19 -3.18
C VAL A 2 -19.14 3.51 -3.98
N LYS A 3 -18.87 4.01 -5.19
CA LYS A 3 -17.64 3.69 -5.93
C LYS A 3 -16.47 3.91 -4.98
N SER A 4 -15.92 2.85 -4.41
CA SER A 4 -14.76 2.92 -3.54
C SER A 4 -13.65 3.63 -4.31
N ARG A 5 -13.36 4.88 -3.93
CA ARG A 5 -12.25 5.66 -4.45
C ARG A 5 -11.11 5.48 -3.47
N PRO A 6 -10.36 4.36 -3.52
CA PRO A 6 -9.33 4.06 -2.52
C PRO A 6 -8.28 5.16 -2.44
N ARG A 7 -7.99 5.82 -3.56
CA ARG A 7 -7.08 6.97 -3.63
C ARG A 7 -7.52 8.15 -2.76
N LEU A 8 -8.83 8.40 -2.65
CA LEU A 8 -9.35 9.45 -1.78
C LEU A 8 -9.30 9.05 -0.30
N CYS A 9 -9.62 7.79 0.01
CA CYS A 9 -9.48 7.26 1.37
C CYS A 9 -8.01 7.31 1.83
N TYR A 10 -7.09 6.98 0.92
CA TYR A 10 -5.66 7.09 1.18
C TYR A 10 -5.24 8.52 1.51
N LEU A 11 -5.63 9.50 0.70
CA LEU A 11 -5.34 10.92 0.95
C LEU A 11 -5.95 11.40 2.28
N LEU A 12 -7.18 10.98 2.62
CA LEU A 12 -7.80 11.28 3.90
C LEU A 12 -7.00 10.69 5.07
N GLY A 13 -6.49 9.47 4.93
CA GLY A 13 -5.62 8.84 5.92
C GLY A 13 -4.31 9.60 6.12
N VAL A 14 -3.67 10.05 5.03
CA VAL A 14 -2.46 10.89 5.09
C VAL A 14 -2.76 12.24 5.75
N CYS A 15 -3.89 12.87 5.44
CA CYS A 15 -4.30 14.11 6.10
C CYS A 15 -4.57 13.92 7.61
N ALA A 16 -5.22 12.82 8.00
CA ALA A 16 -5.44 12.48 9.40
C ALA A 16 -4.12 12.23 10.15
N TRP A 17 -3.16 11.60 9.48
CA TRP A 17 -1.80 11.41 10.00
C TRP A 17 -1.09 12.73 10.27
N GLN A 18 -1.13 13.66 9.31
CA GLN A 18 -0.55 15.01 9.46
C GLN A 18 -1.21 15.82 10.59
N ARG A 19 -2.46 15.50 10.93
CA ARG A 19 -3.19 16.11 12.06
C ARG A 19 -2.87 15.46 13.40
N GLY A 20 -2.07 14.39 13.43
CA GLY A 20 -1.73 13.64 14.63
C GLY A 20 -2.82 12.66 15.10
N VAL A 21 -3.87 12.43 14.29
CA VAL A 21 -4.96 11.51 14.63
C VAL A 21 -4.66 10.13 14.05
N ALA A 22 -3.76 9.41 14.72
CA ALA A 22 -3.27 8.10 14.26
C ALA A 22 -4.38 7.05 14.10
N ASP A 23 -5.39 7.06 14.98
CA ASP A 23 -6.57 6.18 14.92
C ASP A 23 -7.36 6.36 13.62
N GLU A 24 -7.69 7.60 13.30
CA GLU A 24 -8.46 7.94 12.11
C GLU A 24 -7.63 7.67 10.84
N ALA A 25 -6.32 7.94 10.89
CA ALA A 25 -5.41 7.59 9.80
C ALA A 25 -5.42 6.09 9.50
N SER A 26 -5.36 5.24 10.53
CA SER A 26 -5.38 3.78 10.37
C SER A 26 -6.70 3.27 9.74
N ASP A 27 -7.86 3.79 10.14
CA ASP A 27 -9.15 3.39 9.56
C ASP A 27 -9.25 3.75 8.07
N TRP A 28 -8.86 4.99 7.72
CA TRP A 28 -8.88 5.45 6.34
C TRP A 28 -7.90 4.69 5.44
N LEU A 29 -6.70 4.38 5.94
CA LEU A 29 -5.69 3.61 5.21
C LEU A 29 -6.08 2.14 5.04
N GLN A 30 -6.75 1.52 6.02
CA GLN A 30 -7.32 0.17 5.86
C GLN A 30 -8.41 0.14 4.78
N ARG A 31 -9.30 1.13 4.76
CA ARG A 31 -10.33 1.28 3.73
C ARG A 31 -9.71 1.50 2.35
N ALA A 32 -8.62 2.26 2.27
CA ALA A 32 -7.88 2.45 1.03
C ALA A 32 -7.27 1.13 0.54
N ALA A 33 -6.58 0.39 1.40
CA ALA A 33 -5.98 -0.91 1.08
C ALA A 33 -7.05 -1.91 0.58
N ALA A 34 -8.19 -2.03 1.27
CA ALA A 34 -9.29 -2.88 0.84
C ALA A 34 -9.88 -2.45 -0.52
N GLY A 35 -9.98 -1.14 -0.77
CA GLY A 35 -10.41 -0.63 -2.06
C GLY A 35 -9.41 -0.88 -3.19
N PHE A 36 -8.10 -0.81 -2.92
CA PHE A 36 -7.06 -1.15 -3.88
C PHE A 36 -7.06 -2.65 -4.21
N VAL A 37 -7.27 -3.52 -3.22
CA VAL A 37 -7.47 -4.97 -3.44
C VAL A 37 -8.68 -5.22 -4.35
N ALA A 38 -9.81 -4.55 -4.10
CA ALA A 38 -11.01 -4.69 -4.93
C ALA A 38 -10.83 -4.20 -6.38
N LEU A 39 -9.87 -3.27 -6.60
CA LEU A 39 -9.51 -2.75 -7.92
C LEU A 39 -8.39 -3.55 -8.60
N GLY A 40 -7.76 -4.50 -7.90
CA GLY A 40 -6.58 -5.24 -8.39
C GLY A 40 -5.31 -4.38 -8.48
N ASP A 41 -5.29 -3.22 -7.82
CA ASP A 41 -4.13 -2.32 -7.80
C ASP A 41 -3.17 -2.72 -6.68
N ILE A 42 -2.27 -3.64 -7.00
CA ILE A 42 -1.25 -4.14 -6.07
C ILE A 42 -0.27 -3.05 -5.62
N VAL A 43 -0.08 -1.99 -6.42
CA VAL A 43 0.84 -0.90 -6.12
C VAL A 43 0.21 0.02 -5.10
N GLY A 44 -1.02 0.47 -5.35
CA GLY A 44 -1.79 1.27 -4.40
C GLY A 44 -2.04 0.55 -3.08
N GLN A 45 -2.19 -0.78 -3.13
CA GLN A 45 -2.27 -1.62 -1.93
C GLN A 45 -0.96 -1.56 -1.13
N GLY A 46 0.20 -1.70 -1.78
CA GLY A 46 1.50 -1.63 -1.12
C GLY A 46 1.74 -0.26 -0.46
N GLU A 47 1.44 0.83 -1.18
CA GLU A 47 1.54 2.20 -0.64
C GLU A 47 0.65 2.39 0.60
N ALA A 48 -0.61 1.95 0.53
CA ALA A 48 -1.55 2.07 1.65
C ALA A 48 -1.12 1.24 2.88
N LEU A 49 -0.50 0.08 2.68
CA LEU A 49 -0.01 -0.76 3.78
C LEU A 49 1.26 -0.20 4.44
N ILE A 50 2.19 0.38 3.68
CA ILE A 50 3.36 1.08 4.25
C ILE A 50 2.88 2.21 5.15
N ASP A 51 1.98 3.04 4.64
CA ASP A 51 1.50 4.20 5.38
C ASP A 51 0.61 3.81 6.56
N LEU A 52 0.03 2.61 6.57
CA LEU A 52 -0.66 2.02 7.72
C LEU A 52 0.33 1.58 8.82
N GLY A 53 1.51 1.09 8.43
CA GLY A 53 2.54 0.65 9.37
C GLY A 53 3.04 1.77 10.28
N ILE A 54 3.16 2.99 9.75
CA ILE A 54 3.62 4.19 10.47
C ILE A 54 2.75 4.52 11.70
N PRO A 55 1.42 4.76 11.58
CA PRO A 55 0.57 5.07 12.72
C PRO A 55 0.49 3.93 13.73
N LEU A 56 0.59 2.66 13.31
CA LEU A 56 0.61 1.50 14.21
C LEU A 56 1.88 1.46 15.07
N ILE A 57 3.05 1.72 14.47
CA ILE A 57 4.32 1.84 15.20
C ILE A 57 4.25 2.99 16.21
N TRP A 58 3.68 4.13 15.80
CA TRP A 58 3.52 5.30 16.67
C TRP A 58 2.56 5.07 17.84
N ARG A 59 1.55 4.22 17.69
CA ARG A 59 0.66 3.80 18.79
C ARG A 59 1.33 2.79 19.75
N GLY A 60 2.55 2.35 19.47
CA GLY A 60 3.24 1.31 20.24
C GLY A 60 2.84 -0.12 19.87
N GLU A 61 2.01 -0.30 18.83
CA GLU A 61 1.60 -1.61 18.31
C GLU A 61 2.65 -2.18 17.35
N LEU A 62 3.91 -2.23 17.81
CA LEU A 62 5.08 -2.59 17.01
C LEU A 62 4.94 -3.95 16.30
N THR A 63 4.37 -4.95 16.97
CA THR A 63 4.16 -6.28 16.39
C THR A 63 3.22 -6.25 15.20
N LYS A 64 2.14 -5.46 15.27
CA LYS A 64 1.20 -5.31 14.15
C LYS A 64 1.78 -4.45 13.04
N GLY A 65 2.48 -3.38 13.39
CA GLY A 65 3.18 -2.55 12.42
C GLY A 65 4.22 -3.35 11.62
N LEU A 66 4.98 -4.22 12.29
CA LEU A 66 5.94 -5.12 11.63
C LEU A 66 5.26 -6.10 10.69
N GLU A 67 4.16 -6.72 11.10
CA GLU A 67 3.41 -7.66 10.25
C GLU A 67 2.86 -6.97 9.00
N ILE A 68 2.26 -5.80 9.16
CA ILE A 68 1.74 -4.99 8.05
C ILE A 68 2.88 -4.55 7.11
N THR A 69 4.01 -4.11 7.67
CA THR A 69 5.18 -3.72 6.87
C THR A 69 5.76 -4.91 6.11
N ARG A 70 5.75 -6.10 6.73
CA ARG A 70 6.16 -7.34 6.09
C ARG A 70 5.24 -7.73 4.95
N GLN A 71 3.92 -7.61 5.14
CA GLN A 71 2.94 -7.83 4.06
C GLN A 71 3.12 -6.83 2.91
N ALA A 72 3.48 -5.57 3.21
CA ALA A 72 3.79 -4.58 2.19
C ALA A 72 5.08 -4.90 1.41
N LEU A 73 6.07 -5.54 2.05
CA LEU A 73 7.31 -5.99 1.41
C LEU A 73 7.12 -7.19 0.47
N GLU A 74 6.15 -8.06 0.77
CA GLU A 74 5.77 -9.18 -0.11
C GLU A 74 5.03 -8.70 -1.36
N LEU A 75 4.46 -7.49 -1.32
CA LEU A 75 3.84 -6.86 -2.48
C LEU A 75 4.90 -6.18 -3.36
N PRO A 76 4.74 -6.18 -4.70
CA PRO A 76 5.61 -5.41 -5.59
C PRO A 76 5.38 -3.92 -5.36
N LEU A 77 6.11 -3.35 -4.40
CA LEU A 77 6.33 -1.91 -4.31
C LEU A 77 7.01 -1.53 -5.62
N LEU A 78 6.43 -0.61 -6.40
CA LEU A 78 7.08 -0.14 -7.61
C LEU A 78 8.54 0.20 -7.27
N PRO A 79 9.51 -0.26 -8.08
CA PRO A 79 10.88 0.14 -7.88
C PRO A 79 10.89 1.66 -7.96
N CYS A 80 11.44 2.25 -6.90
CA CYS A 80 12.27 3.44 -6.92
C CYS A 80 12.43 4.02 -8.32
N SER A 81 12.06 5.29 -8.51
CA SER A 81 12.12 6.06 -9.75
C SER A 81 13.53 6.02 -10.37
N ARG A 82 13.86 4.94 -11.08
CA ARG A 82 14.99 4.77 -11.99
C ARG A 82 14.66 3.64 -12.96
N PRO A 83 14.64 3.87 -14.29
CA PRO A 83 14.68 2.76 -15.22
C PRO A 83 16.11 2.22 -15.22
N SER A 84 16.40 1.24 -14.37
CA SER A 84 17.64 0.46 -14.47
C SER A 84 17.31 -0.93 -15.00
N SER A 85 17.35 -1.03 -16.33
CA SER A 85 17.93 -2.15 -17.08
C SER A 85 18.08 -3.50 -16.34
N ARG A 86 17.01 -4.31 -16.36
CA ARG A 86 17.05 -5.74 -16.72
C ARG A 86 15.63 -6.28 -16.69
N ALA A 87 14.93 -6.02 -17.78
CA ALA A 87 13.87 -6.92 -18.21
C ALA A 87 14.53 -8.28 -18.53
N THR A 88 14.57 -9.18 -17.55
CA THR A 88 14.60 -10.62 -17.85
C THR A 88 13.24 -10.96 -18.42
N CYS A 89 13.09 -10.70 -19.71
CA CYS A 89 11.96 -11.17 -20.49
C CYS A 89 12.04 -12.71 -20.49
N PRO A 90 11.04 -13.44 -19.97
CA PRO A 90 10.96 -14.86 -20.22
C PRO A 90 10.67 -14.99 -21.71
N ARG A 91 11.70 -15.40 -22.49
CA ARG A 91 11.56 -15.69 -23.92
C ARG A 91 10.35 -16.61 -24.12
N PRO A 92 9.35 -16.27 -24.94
CA PRO A 92 8.43 -17.28 -25.40
C PRO A 92 9.23 -18.20 -26.33
N SER A 93 9.35 -19.45 -25.87
CA SER A 93 9.75 -20.60 -26.65
C SER A 93 9.01 -20.62 -27.98
N ARG A 94 9.78 -20.80 -29.07
CA ARG A 94 9.39 -21.30 -30.39
C ARG A 94 7.88 -21.46 -30.60
N CYS A 95 7.29 -20.60 -31.42
CA CYS A 95 6.22 -21.03 -32.32
C CYS A 95 6.74 -20.88 -33.75
N ARG A 96 6.58 -22.00 -34.44
CA ARG A 96 7.04 -22.43 -35.75
C ARG A 96 6.75 -21.45 -36.89
#